data_AF-W1VFJ7-F1
#
_entry.id   AF-W1VFJ7-F1
#
_cell.length_a   1.000
_cell.length_b   1.000
_cell.length_c   1.000
_cell.angle_alpha   90.00
_cell.angle_beta   90.00
_cell.angle_gamma   90.00
#
_symmetry.space_group_name_H-M   'P 1'
#
loop_
_entity.id
_entity.type
_entity.pdbx_description
1 polymer ?
#
loop_
_entity_poly.entity_id
_entity_poly.type
_entity_poly.pdbx_seq_one_letter_code
_entity_poly.pdbx_strand_id
1 'polypeptide(L)'
;GSAGIIDARSGVVLSATDAIAGWPGTNVADGVARLLPGAGVLAPDGQAPLVHVDNDVNAYAAGEAWLGAGHGASSALVVAVGTGVGGALVLGGAVHHGTHFLAGEIGHMPSQAAAGEPCTCGKSGHLEAVAAGPQIARRYREATGETSVTTALEVERRAQGGDVVAQR
;
A
#
# COMPACT_ATOMS: atom_id res chain seq x y z
N GLY A 1 0.78 -0.76 -10.45
CA GLY A 1 0.26 -0.40 -9.13
C GLY A 1 0.40 1.09 -8.93
N SER A 2 -0.54 1.70 -8.23
CA SER A 2 -0.52 3.11 -7.81
C SER A 2 -0.94 3.21 -6.34
N ALA A 3 -0.46 4.21 -5.62
CA ALA A 3 -1.03 4.54 -4.32
C ALA A 3 -2.50 5.00 -4.46
N GLY A 4 -3.27 4.89 -3.37
CA GLY A 4 -4.66 5.32 -3.29
C GLY A 4 -5.68 4.22 -3.64
N ILE A 5 -6.95 4.63 -3.68
CA ILE A 5 -8.08 3.77 -4.07
C ILE A 5 -8.23 3.89 -5.59
N ILE A 6 -8.12 2.77 -6.30
CA ILE A 6 -8.17 2.72 -7.76
C ILE A 6 -9.42 1.96 -8.20
N ASP A 7 -10.22 2.54 -9.11
CA ASP A 7 -11.21 1.75 -9.84
C ASP A 7 -10.46 0.85 -10.83
N ALA A 8 -10.19 -0.39 -10.43
CA ALA A 8 -9.41 -1.35 -11.21
C ALA A 8 -10.04 -1.70 -12.57
N ARG A 9 -11.32 -1.36 -12.80
CA ARG A 9 -12.00 -1.58 -14.10
C ARG A 9 -11.66 -0.49 -15.11
N SER A 10 -11.46 0.75 -14.65
CA SER A 10 -11.23 1.92 -15.52
C SER A 10 -9.83 2.52 -15.41
N GLY A 11 -9.09 2.20 -14.35
CA GLY A 11 -7.79 2.77 -14.02
C GLY A 11 -7.84 4.21 -13.50
N VAL A 12 -9.00 4.64 -12.97
CA VAL A 12 -9.20 5.96 -12.37
C VAL A 12 -8.84 5.95 -10.89
N VAL A 13 -8.12 6.99 -10.44
CA VAL A 13 -7.86 7.23 -9.02
C VAL A 13 -9.14 7.79 -8.38
N LEU A 14 -9.77 7.05 -7.46
CA LEU A 14 -10.98 7.48 -6.76
C LEU A 14 -10.67 8.36 -5.56
N SER A 15 -9.59 8.02 -4.83
CA SER A 15 -9.11 8.76 -3.67
C SER A 15 -7.62 8.53 -3.50
N ALA A 16 -6.94 9.46 -2.86
CA ALA A 16 -5.52 9.42 -2.61
C ALA A 16 -5.17 10.06 -1.27
N THR A 17 -4.05 9.61 -0.70
CA THR A 17 -3.39 10.30 0.40
C THR A 17 -2.46 11.40 -0.14
N ASP A 18 -1.77 12.09 0.76
CA ASP A 18 -0.81 13.14 0.42
C ASP A 18 0.35 12.68 -0.47
N ALA A 19 0.59 11.36 -0.58
CA ALA A 19 1.61 10.80 -1.46
C ALA A 19 1.39 11.16 -2.94
N ILE A 20 0.12 11.28 -3.36
CA ILE A 20 -0.26 11.71 -4.72
C ILE A 20 -1.40 12.74 -4.64
N ALA A 21 -1.15 13.80 -3.87
CA ALA A 21 -2.11 14.90 -3.72
C ALA A 21 -2.57 15.46 -5.09
N GLY A 22 -3.88 15.61 -5.28
CA GLY A 22 -4.48 16.14 -6.52
C GLY A 22 -4.76 15.10 -7.61
N TRP A 23 -4.44 13.83 -7.39
CA TRP A 23 -4.73 12.76 -8.36
C TRP A 23 -6.17 12.24 -8.42
N PRO A 24 -7.06 12.40 -7.41
CA PRO A 24 -8.44 11.95 -7.53
C PRO A 24 -9.13 12.45 -8.80
N GLY A 25 -9.80 11.55 -9.53
CA GLY A 25 -10.40 11.80 -10.84
C GLY A 25 -9.47 11.59 -12.04
N THR A 26 -8.17 11.35 -11.81
CA THR A 26 -7.20 11.11 -12.89
C THR A 26 -7.38 9.70 -13.46
N ASN A 27 -7.56 9.61 -14.78
CA ASN A 27 -7.55 8.33 -15.50
C ASN A 27 -6.11 7.95 -15.88
N VAL A 28 -5.46 7.16 -15.03
CA VAL A 28 -4.06 6.77 -15.21
C VAL A 28 -3.91 5.82 -16.39
N ALA A 29 -4.84 4.87 -16.56
CA ALA A 29 -4.79 3.89 -17.65
C ALA A 29 -4.80 4.59 -19.02
N ASP A 30 -5.77 5.48 -19.23
CA ASP A 30 -5.93 6.25 -20.46
C ASP A 30 -4.77 7.23 -20.71
N GLY A 31 -4.31 7.92 -19.65
CA GLY A 31 -3.16 8.80 -19.72
C GLY A 31 -1.89 8.07 -20.18
N VAL A 32 -1.59 6.92 -19.57
CA VAL A 32 -0.42 6.11 -19.93
C VAL A 32 -0.57 5.49 -21.32
N ALA A 33 -1.75 4.95 -21.66
CA ALA A 33 -2.00 4.33 -22.96
C ALA A 33 -1.75 5.31 -24.13
N ARG A 34 -2.08 6.60 -23.96
CA ARG A 34 -1.77 7.64 -24.97
C ARG A 34 -0.29 7.95 -25.12
N LEU A 35 0.48 7.85 -24.04
CA LEU A 35 1.90 8.24 -24.03
C LEU A 35 2.81 7.12 -24.56
N LEU A 36 2.42 5.86 -24.37
CA LEU A 36 3.23 4.70 -24.73
C LEU A 36 3.59 4.58 -26.23
N PRO A 37 2.69 4.88 -27.19
CA PRO A 37 3.04 4.90 -28.62
C PRO A 37 4.17 5.88 -28.94
N GLY A 38 4.18 7.06 -28.32
CA GLY A 38 5.25 8.06 -28.49
C GLY A 38 6.60 7.59 -27.92
N ALA A 39 6.59 6.63 -26.99
CA ALA A 39 7.76 5.96 -26.46
C ALA A 39 8.14 4.69 -27.23
N GLY A 40 7.48 4.38 -28.35
CA GLY A 40 7.72 3.19 -29.17
C GLY A 40 7.13 1.89 -28.59
N VAL A 41 6.26 1.99 -27.57
CA VAL A 41 5.56 0.85 -26.99
C VAL A 41 4.19 0.73 -27.64
N LEU A 42 3.99 -0.33 -28.42
CA LEU A 42 2.76 -0.61 -29.17
C LEU A 42 2.27 -2.02 -28.85
N ALA A 43 0.96 -2.23 -28.97
CA ALA A 43 0.37 -3.56 -29.00
C ALA A 43 0.80 -4.31 -30.29
N PRO A 44 0.67 -5.65 -30.34
CA PRO A 44 1.04 -6.45 -31.53
C PRO A 44 0.34 -6.04 -32.83
N ASP A 45 -0.82 -5.41 -32.75
CA ASP A 45 -1.60 -4.88 -33.88
C ASP A 45 -1.22 -3.44 -34.26
N GLY A 46 -0.20 -2.86 -33.62
CA GLY A 46 0.27 -1.50 -33.86
C GLY A 46 -0.55 -0.41 -33.17
N GLN A 47 -1.56 -0.76 -32.37
CA GLN A 47 -2.37 0.20 -31.61
C GLN A 47 -1.73 0.56 -30.27
N ALA A 48 -2.37 1.51 -29.55
CA ALA A 48 -2.01 1.81 -28.17
C ALA A 48 -2.17 0.55 -27.30
N PRO A 49 -1.21 0.26 -26.40
CA PRO A 49 -1.27 -0.91 -25.55
C PRO A 49 -2.39 -0.81 -24.52
N LEU A 50 -2.93 -1.96 -24.13
CA LEU A 50 -3.85 -2.07 -23.00
C LEU A 50 -3.10 -1.78 -21.71
N VAL A 51 -3.61 -0.85 -20.90
CA VAL A 51 -3.04 -0.48 -19.61
C VAL A 51 -4.01 -0.84 -18.50
N HIS A 52 -3.55 -1.68 -17.58
CA HIS A 52 -4.25 -1.98 -16.34
C HIS A 52 -3.60 -1.23 -15.18
N VAL A 53 -4.43 -0.61 -14.35
CA VAL A 53 -3.99 0.10 -13.15
C VAL A 53 -4.76 -0.46 -11.98
N ASP A 54 -4.04 -0.70 -10.90
CA ASP A 54 -4.58 -1.21 -9.64
C ASP A 54 -3.85 -0.50 -8.50
N ASN A 55 -4.37 -0.65 -7.28
CA ASN A 55 -3.66 -0.31 -6.06
C ASN A 55 -2.30 -1.05 -6.02
N ASP A 56 -1.29 -0.42 -5.44
CA ASP A 56 0.07 -0.95 -5.35
C ASP A 56 0.16 -2.26 -4.56
N VAL A 57 -0.54 -2.39 -3.43
CA VAL A 57 -0.60 -3.63 -2.64
C VAL A 57 -1.37 -4.72 -3.36
N ASN A 58 -2.45 -4.38 -4.08
CA ASN A 58 -3.14 -5.32 -4.96
C ASN A 58 -2.22 -5.84 -6.08
N ALA A 59 -1.50 -4.94 -6.75
CA ALA A 59 -0.56 -5.32 -7.80
C ALA A 59 0.58 -6.19 -7.24
N TYR A 60 1.05 -5.88 -6.03
CA TYR A 60 2.03 -6.71 -5.32
C TYR A 60 1.46 -8.11 -5.03
N ALA A 61 0.23 -8.20 -4.51
CA ALA A 61 -0.43 -9.47 -4.22
C ALA A 61 -0.71 -10.31 -5.47
N ALA A 62 -1.05 -9.68 -6.59
CA ALA A 62 -1.18 -10.37 -7.88
C ALA A 62 0.16 -10.99 -8.32
N GLY A 63 1.28 -10.28 -8.13
CA GLY A 63 2.62 -10.81 -8.37
C GLY A 63 2.96 -11.98 -7.46
N GLU A 64 2.67 -11.87 -6.16
CA GLU A 64 2.89 -12.94 -5.18
C GLU A 64 2.04 -14.19 -5.47
N ALA A 65 0.79 -14.01 -5.90
CA ALA A 65 -0.08 -15.11 -6.31
C ALA A 65 0.37 -15.77 -7.63
N TRP A 66 0.97 -14.99 -8.53
CA TRP A 66 1.42 -15.49 -9.82
C TRP A 66 2.74 -16.23 -9.74
N LEU A 67 3.79 -15.62 -9.17
CA LEU A 67 5.17 -16.14 -9.20
C LEU A 67 5.85 -16.16 -7.82
N GLY A 68 5.22 -15.58 -6.80
CA GLY A 68 5.83 -15.42 -5.48
C GLY A 68 5.36 -16.43 -4.44
N ALA A 69 5.35 -16.00 -3.18
CA ALA A 69 5.07 -16.84 -2.02
C ALA A 69 3.60 -17.34 -1.98
N GLY A 70 2.70 -16.68 -2.72
CA GLY A 70 1.30 -17.09 -2.85
C GLY A 70 1.03 -18.08 -3.99
N HIS A 71 2.05 -18.46 -4.78
CA HIS A 71 1.85 -19.32 -5.95
C HIS A 71 1.21 -20.67 -5.57
N GLY A 72 0.13 -21.03 -6.28
CA GLY A 72 -0.62 -22.27 -6.05
C GLY A 72 -1.58 -22.24 -4.86
N ALA A 73 -1.58 -21.17 -4.06
CA ALA A 73 -2.56 -20.99 -2.99
C ALA A 73 -3.93 -20.56 -3.57
N SER A 74 -5.00 -21.19 -3.10
CA SER A 74 -6.36 -20.79 -3.47
C SER A 74 -6.78 -19.49 -2.81
N SER A 75 -6.16 -19.13 -1.69
CA SER A 75 -6.44 -17.91 -0.95
C SER A 75 -5.21 -17.41 -0.22
N ALA A 76 -4.99 -16.10 -0.22
CA ALA A 76 -3.93 -15.45 0.54
C ALA A 76 -4.38 -14.08 1.04
N LEU A 77 -3.86 -13.65 2.19
CA LEU A 77 -3.87 -12.27 2.62
C LEU A 77 -2.42 -11.76 2.52
N VAL A 78 -2.20 -10.78 1.66
CA VAL A 78 -0.93 -10.08 1.57
C VAL A 78 -1.02 -8.83 2.41
N VAL A 79 -0.02 -8.63 3.28
CA VAL A 79 0.08 -7.46 4.16
C VAL A 79 1.38 -6.74 3.85
N ALA A 80 1.27 -5.50 3.39
CA ALA A 80 2.40 -4.64 3.14
C ALA A 80 2.55 -3.63 4.28
N VAL A 81 3.69 -3.69 4.98
CA VAL A 81 4.05 -2.75 6.04
C VAL A 81 5.26 -1.95 5.57
N GLY A 82 5.10 -0.64 5.48
CA GLY A 82 6.13 0.28 4.99
C GLY A 82 5.82 1.70 5.43
N THR A 83 5.71 2.62 4.47
CA THR A 83 5.27 4.01 4.76
C THR A 83 3.86 4.05 5.35
N GLY A 84 2.99 3.13 4.93
CA GLY A 84 1.66 2.87 5.50
C GLY A 84 1.49 1.38 5.81
N VAL A 85 0.24 1.00 6.09
CA VAL A 85 -0.15 -0.42 6.24
C VAL A 85 -1.27 -0.71 5.25
N GLY A 86 -0.99 -1.52 4.23
CA GLY A 86 -1.98 -1.96 3.25
C GLY A 86 -2.17 -3.47 3.29
N GLY A 87 -3.30 -3.93 2.77
CA GLY A 87 -3.56 -5.34 2.60
C GLY A 87 -4.29 -5.62 1.30
N ALA A 88 -4.14 -6.85 0.81
CA ALA A 88 -4.81 -7.33 -0.39
C ALA A 88 -5.25 -8.78 -0.19
N LEU A 89 -6.50 -9.07 -0.56
CA LEU A 89 -7.06 -10.41 -0.50
C LEU A 89 -6.93 -11.06 -1.87
N VAL A 90 -6.35 -12.26 -1.91
CA VAL A 90 -6.37 -13.13 -3.09
C VAL A 90 -7.36 -14.26 -2.78
N LEU A 91 -8.37 -14.45 -3.64
CA LEU A 91 -9.39 -15.49 -3.52
C LEU A 91 -9.55 -16.18 -4.88
N GLY A 92 -9.49 -17.51 -4.89
CA GLY A 92 -9.47 -18.29 -6.13
C GLY A 92 -8.27 -17.99 -7.02
N GLY A 93 -7.14 -17.56 -6.44
CA GLY A 93 -5.93 -17.18 -7.18
C GLY A 93 -5.97 -15.79 -7.83
N ALA A 94 -7.03 -14.99 -7.61
CA ALA A 94 -7.14 -13.63 -8.14
C ALA A 94 -7.33 -12.61 -7.01
N VAL A 95 -6.84 -11.39 -7.21
CA VAL A 95 -7.08 -10.28 -6.27
C VAL A 95 -8.58 -10.00 -6.18
N HIS A 96 -9.07 -9.86 -4.96
CA HIS A 96 -10.44 -9.52 -4.65
C HIS A 96 -10.53 -8.05 -4.22
N HIS A 97 -11.09 -7.20 -5.07
CA HIS A 97 -11.19 -5.75 -4.84
C HIS A 97 -12.40 -5.32 -4.00
N GLY A 98 -13.43 -6.16 -3.90
CA GLY A 98 -14.73 -5.80 -3.33
C GLY A 98 -15.51 -4.77 -4.17
N THR A 99 -16.71 -4.39 -3.71
CA THR A 99 -17.65 -3.54 -4.48
C THR A 99 -17.15 -2.12 -4.72
N HIS A 100 -16.27 -1.62 -3.84
CA HIS A 100 -15.78 -0.24 -3.86
C HIS A 100 -14.26 -0.14 -3.94
N PHE A 101 -13.58 -1.22 -4.35
CA PHE A 101 -12.10 -1.26 -4.45
C PHE A 101 -11.38 -1.01 -3.12
N LEU A 102 -12.00 -1.44 -2.02
CA LEU A 102 -11.56 -1.21 -0.63
C LEU A 102 -11.34 -2.53 0.14
N ALA A 103 -11.45 -3.68 -0.53
CA ALA A 103 -11.19 -4.95 0.12
C ALA A 103 -9.72 -5.06 0.51
N GLY A 104 -9.45 -5.45 1.76
CA GLY A 104 -8.09 -5.60 2.26
C GLY A 104 -7.48 -4.35 2.90
N GLU A 105 -8.23 -3.25 3.07
CA GLU A 105 -7.80 -2.01 3.76
C GLU A 105 -7.61 -2.20 5.28
N ILE A 106 -6.79 -3.18 5.68
CA ILE A 106 -6.56 -3.61 7.05
C ILE A 106 -5.83 -2.56 7.88
N GLY A 107 -5.06 -1.67 7.25
CA GLY A 107 -4.42 -0.55 7.94
C GLY A 107 -5.42 0.39 8.60
N HIS A 108 -6.65 0.43 8.09
CA HIS A 108 -7.75 1.25 8.61
C HIS A 108 -8.71 0.48 9.52
N MET A 109 -8.37 -0.74 9.94
CA MET A 109 -9.14 -1.43 10.96
C MET A 109 -8.91 -0.78 12.35
N PRO A 110 -9.97 -0.64 13.17
CA PRO A 110 -9.82 -0.17 14.54
C PRO A 110 -8.86 -1.04 15.35
N SER A 111 -7.96 -0.40 16.09
CA SER A 111 -7.01 -1.06 16.98
C SER A 111 -7.00 -0.38 18.35
N GLN A 112 -7.13 -1.17 19.41
CA GLN A 112 -7.06 -0.66 20.79
C GLN A 112 -5.70 -0.03 21.08
N ALA A 113 -4.61 -0.56 20.51
CA ALA A 113 -3.26 0.00 20.67
C ALA A 113 -3.09 1.38 20.01
N ALA A 114 -4.00 1.73 19.09
CA ALA A 114 -4.04 2.98 18.36
C ALA A 114 -5.10 3.96 18.88
N ALA A 115 -5.76 3.68 20.01
CA ALA A 115 -6.87 4.50 20.51
C ALA A 115 -6.49 5.99 20.59
N GLY A 116 -7.22 6.84 19.87
CA GLY A 116 -6.98 8.29 19.80
C GLY A 116 -5.82 8.73 18.90
N GLU A 117 -5.01 7.80 18.37
CA GLU A 117 -3.89 8.12 17.48
C GLU A 117 -4.39 8.55 16.10
N PRO A 118 -3.87 9.66 15.54
CA PRO A 118 -4.28 10.15 14.22
C PRO A 118 -3.83 9.18 13.11
N CYS A 119 -4.73 8.94 12.16
CA CYS A 119 -4.45 8.16 10.95
C CYS A 119 -4.39 9.09 9.73
N THR A 120 -3.57 8.72 8.75
CA THR A 120 -3.34 9.50 7.52
C THR A 120 -4.62 9.66 6.68
N CYS A 121 -5.60 8.78 6.84
CA CYS A 121 -6.90 8.89 6.19
C CYS A 121 -7.84 9.94 6.80
N GLY A 122 -7.39 10.70 7.81
CA GLY A 122 -8.15 11.78 8.45
C GLY A 122 -9.02 11.34 9.64
N LYS A 123 -9.01 10.04 9.99
CA LYS A 123 -9.66 9.50 11.19
C LYS A 123 -8.62 9.21 12.29
N SER A 124 -9.01 8.49 13.34
CA SER A 124 -8.12 8.05 14.41
C SER A 124 -8.42 6.61 14.82
N GLY A 125 -7.52 5.97 15.56
CA GLY A 125 -7.79 4.64 16.12
C GLY A 125 -7.46 3.47 15.20
N HIS A 126 -6.76 3.68 14.08
CA HIS A 126 -6.49 2.65 13.08
C HIS A 126 -5.15 1.95 13.29
N LEU A 127 -5.05 0.68 12.88
CA LEU A 127 -3.83 -0.14 12.96
C LEU A 127 -2.59 0.58 12.37
N GLU A 128 -2.75 1.25 11.23
CA GLU A 128 -1.67 1.99 10.57
C GLU A 128 -1.02 3.03 11.50
N ALA A 129 -1.80 3.67 12.38
CA ALA A 129 -1.33 4.74 13.26
C ALA A 129 -0.28 4.28 14.29
N VAL A 130 -0.06 2.97 14.41
CA VAL A 130 0.93 2.37 15.30
C VAL A 130 1.90 1.42 14.62
N ALA A 131 1.53 0.86 13.46
CA ALA A 131 2.31 -0.18 12.79
C ALA A 131 3.05 0.31 11.54
N ALA A 132 2.69 1.47 10.97
CA ALA A 132 3.44 2.02 9.85
C ALA A 132 4.84 2.50 10.27
N GLY A 133 5.78 2.48 9.33
CA GLY A 133 7.19 2.76 9.59
C GLY A 133 7.46 4.13 10.25
N PRO A 134 6.88 5.24 9.76
CA PRO A 134 7.01 6.55 10.41
C PRO A 134 6.47 6.56 11.84
N GLN A 135 5.43 5.78 12.12
CA GLN A 135 4.76 5.66 13.42
C GLN A 135 5.58 4.82 14.39
N ILE A 136 6.20 3.72 13.93
CA ILE A 136 7.20 2.96 14.70
C ILE A 136 8.36 3.87 15.11
N ALA A 137 8.92 4.61 14.15
CA ALA A 137 10.02 5.55 14.43
C ALA A 137 9.59 6.64 15.43
N ARG A 138 8.40 7.24 15.24
CA ARG A 138 7.83 8.23 16.17
C ARG A 138 7.75 7.69 17.59
N ARG A 139 7.19 6.50 17.78
CA ARG A 139 7.02 5.87 19.09
C ARG A 139 8.35 5.57 19.76
N TYR A 140 9.34 5.11 18.99
CA TYR A 140 10.69 4.95 19.51
C TYR A 140 11.26 6.29 20.02
N ARG A 141 11.14 7.38 19.24
CA ARG A 141 11.59 8.71 19.66
C ARG A 141 10.87 9.21 20.91
N GLU A 142 9.57 8.97 21.02
CA GLU A 142 8.78 9.33 22.21
C GLU A 142 9.23 8.55 23.45
N ALA A 143 9.64 7.29 23.29
CA ALA A 143 10.10 6.44 24.38
C ALA A 143 11.53 6.74 24.83
N THR A 144 12.42 7.15 23.92
CA THR A 144 13.86 7.35 24.21
C THR A 144 14.30 8.82 24.28
N GLY A 145 13.55 9.73 23.67
CA GLY A 145 13.96 11.11 23.45
C GLY A 145 14.97 11.30 22.30
N GLU A 146 15.35 10.24 21.58
CA GLU A 146 16.36 10.31 20.52
C GLU A 146 15.78 10.84 19.20
N THR A 147 15.90 12.14 18.97
CA THR A 147 15.31 12.80 17.80
C THR A 147 15.92 12.42 16.45
N SER A 148 17.10 11.79 16.43
CA SER A 148 17.82 11.38 15.22
C SER A 148 17.22 10.16 14.52
N VAL A 149 16.40 9.36 15.21
CA VAL A 149 15.82 8.13 14.65
C VAL A 149 14.54 8.43 13.88
N THR A 150 14.62 8.43 12.55
CA THR A 150 13.51 8.88 11.68
C THR A 150 12.80 7.77 10.91
N THR A 151 13.32 6.54 10.91
CA THR A 151 12.78 5.42 10.12
C THR A 151 12.63 4.15 10.94
N ALA A 152 11.68 3.27 10.58
CA ALA A 152 11.53 1.97 11.21
C ALA A 152 12.73 1.04 10.98
N LEU A 153 13.44 1.17 9.86
CA LEU A 153 14.67 0.42 9.60
C LEU A 153 15.75 0.71 10.66
N GLU A 154 15.86 1.96 11.09
CA GLU A 154 16.82 2.33 12.14
C GLU A 154 16.40 1.75 13.50
N VAL A 155 15.10 1.75 13.80
CA VAL A 155 14.56 1.07 15.00
C VAL A 155 14.85 -0.44 14.95
N GLU A 156 14.62 -1.09 13.81
CA GLU A 156 14.91 -2.50 13.60
C GLU A 156 16.40 -2.82 13.85
N ARG A 157 17.31 -2.03 13.28
CA ARG A 157 18.76 -2.20 13.49
C ARG A 157 19.15 -2.11 14.96
N ARG A 158 18.54 -1.18 15.70
CA ARG A 158 18.75 -1.04 17.15
C ARG A 158 18.19 -2.24 17.91
N ALA A 159 17.01 -2.73 17.53
CA ALA A 159 16.43 -3.92 18.12
C ALA A 159 17.33 -5.15 17.91
N GLN A 160 17.88 -5.32 16.70
CA GLN A 160 18.86 -6.36 16.38
C GLN A 160 20.19 -6.16 17.16
N GLY A 161 20.56 -4.91 17.44
CA GLY A 161 21.69 -4.54 18.29
C GLY A 161 21.47 -4.70 19.80
N GLY A 162 20.29 -5.15 20.24
CA GLY A 162 19.99 -5.39 21.65
C GLY A 162 19.37 -4.20 22.40
N ASP A 163 18.96 -3.13 21.70
CA ASP A 163 18.20 -2.05 22.32
C ASP A 163 16.83 -2.55 22.80
N VAL A 164 16.66 -2.62 24.11
CA VAL A 164 15.44 -3.14 24.77
C VAL A 164 14.20 -2.29 24.52
N VAL A 165 14.34 -1.00 24.19
CA VAL A 165 13.21 -0.14 23.85
C VAL A 165 12.78 -0.41 22.40
N ALA A 166 13.75 -0.60 21.50
CA ALA A 166 13.46 -0.93 20.10
C ALA A 166 12.84 -2.34 19.92
N GLN A 167 13.07 -3.25 20.86
CA GLN A 167 12.51 -4.62 20.85
C GLN A 167 11.07 -4.72 21.39
N ARG A 168 10.53 -3.66 22.01
CA ARG A 168 9.17 -3.62 22.58
C ARG A 168 8.15 -3.09 21.58
#